data_AF-A0A9D9D363-F1
#
_entry.id   AF-A0A9D9D363-F1
#
_cell.length_a   1.000
_cell.length_b   1.000
_cell.length_c   1.000
_cell.angle_alpha   90.00
_cell.angle_beta   90.00
_cell.angle_gamma   90.00
#
_symmetry.space_group_name_H-M   'P 1'
#
loop_
_entity.id
_entity.type
_entity.pdbx_description
1 polymer ?
#
loop_
_entity_poly.entity_id
_entity_poly.type
_entity_poly.pdbx_seq_one_letter_code
_entity_poly.pdbx_strand_id
1 'polypeptide(L)'
;MDPGIAEAVVWPEMERYRRLKDYMETAANYGTYITTGGGPDFSIGLFQMKPSFIEALEKAWMRSGLARKYELWFDTADNATARRIRITRLMKEEWQVIYLGVFLRLLYHSYGSYDKQGEWVQAGLETLPPEEQVRLAATAYNRGCVWPAAGYGDLDRLREHVAEKHFHYALIPSAATERYCYAELALAHYESIK
;
A
#
# COMPACT_ATOMS: atom_id res chain seq x y z
N MET A 1 12.85 6.32 8.20
CA MET A 1 11.42 5.99 8.31
C MET A 1 11.29 5.18 9.57
N ASP A 2 10.37 5.60 10.43
CA ASP A 2 10.06 4.95 11.69
C ASP A 2 9.39 3.59 11.43
N PRO A 3 9.93 2.46 11.92
CA PRO A 3 9.31 1.14 11.81
C PRO A 3 7.87 1.10 12.38
N GLY A 4 7.57 1.89 13.41
CA GLY A 4 6.23 1.96 13.99
C GLY A 4 5.18 2.50 13.01
N ILE A 5 5.57 3.45 12.15
CA ILE A 5 4.69 3.95 11.08
C ILE A 5 4.39 2.83 10.08
N ALA A 6 5.39 2.06 9.68
CA ALA A 6 5.20 0.97 8.73
C ALA A 6 4.26 -0.10 9.28
N GLU A 7 4.45 -0.51 10.53
CA GLU A 7 3.56 -1.47 11.21
C GLU A 7 2.13 -0.93 11.31
N ALA A 8 1.96 0.31 11.75
CA ALA A 8 0.65 0.96 11.88
C ALA A 8 -0.13 1.01 10.56
N VAL A 9 0.54 1.29 9.45
CA VAL A 9 -0.09 1.38 8.11
C VAL A 9 -0.75 0.08 7.68
N VAL A 10 -0.16 -1.07 7.98
CA VAL A 10 -0.70 -2.39 7.59
C VAL A 10 -1.53 -3.05 8.68
N TRP A 11 -1.49 -2.54 9.91
CA TRP A 11 -2.15 -3.15 11.05
C TRP A 11 -3.65 -3.43 10.85
N PRO A 12 -4.47 -2.51 10.28
CA PRO A 12 -5.88 -2.80 10.07
C PRO A 12 -6.10 -4.05 9.20
N GLU A 13 -5.31 -4.23 8.15
CA GLU A 13 -5.38 -5.44 7.30
C GLU A 13 -4.89 -6.69 8.04
N MET A 14 -3.85 -6.57 8.87
CA MET A 14 -3.39 -7.70 9.70
C MET A 14 -4.48 -8.18 10.66
N GLU A 15 -5.18 -7.25 11.29
CA GLU A 15 -6.28 -7.56 12.21
C GLU A 15 -7.44 -8.22 11.48
N ARG A 16 -7.79 -7.69 10.29
CA ARG A 16 -8.80 -8.31 9.44
C ARG A 16 -8.39 -9.71 8.97
N TYR A 17 -7.16 -9.89 8.55
CA TYR A 17 -6.64 -11.19 8.13
C TYR A 17 -6.73 -12.21 9.26
N ARG A 18 -6.30 -11.86 10.48
CA ARG A 18 -6.37 -12.75 11.65
C ARG A 18 -7.80 -13.21 11.94
N ARG A 19 -8.79 -12.33 11.78
CA ARG A 19 -10.21 -12.65 11.99
C ARG A 19 -10.79 -13.57 10.91
N LEU A 20 -10.26 -13.50 9.69
CA LEU A 20 -10.84 -14.15 8.51
C LEU A 20 -9.95 -15.24 7.89
N LYS A 21 -8.80 -15.54 8.51
CA LYS A 21 -7.71 -16.34 7.96
C LYS A 21 -8.19 -17.63 7.28
N ASP A 22 -8.96 -18.44 7.99
CA ASP A 22 -9.42 -19.74 7.51
C ASP A 22 -10.24 -19.63 6.21
N TYR A 23 -11.08 -18.59 6.10
CA TYR A 23 -11.89 -18.32 4.92
C TYR A 23 -11.04 -17.80 3.76
N MET A 24 -10.07 -16.94 4.04
CA MET A 24 -9.21 -16.32 3.04
C MET A 24 -8.23 -17.32 2.43
N GLU A 25 -7.68 -18.23 3.23
CA GLU A 25 -6.79 -19.29 2.76
C GLU A 25 -7.54 -20.29 1.86
N THR A 26 -8.82 -20.56 2.15
CA THR A 26 -9.67 -21.46 1.35
C THR A 26 -10.14 -20.82 0.03
N ALA A 27 -10.34 -19.49 0.00
CA ALA A 27 -10.92 -18.77 -1.14
C ALA A 27 -9.89 -18.36 -2.22
N ALA A 28 -8.59 -18.54 -1.96
CA ALA A 28 -7.54 -18.00 -2.81
C ALA A 28 -7.43 -18.72 -4.18
N ASN A 29 -8.07 -18.15 -5.21
CA ASN A 29 -7.96 -18.64 -6.59
C ASN A 29 -7.10 -17.70 -7.46
N TYR A 30 -5.81 -17.99 -7.51
CA TYR A 30 -4.81 -17.17 -8.23
C TYR A 30 -4.85 -17.30 -9.76
N GLY A 31 -5.54 -18.32 -10.29
CA GLY A 31 -5.45 -18.73 -11.69
C GLY A 31 -5.89 -17.66 -12.69
N THR A 32 -6.95 -16.93 -12.37
CA THR A 32 -7.49 -15.88 -13.25
C THR A 32 -6.51 -14.73 -13.43
N TYR A 33 -5.94 -14.19 -12.34
CA TYR A 33 -4.96 -13.10 -12.45
C TYR A 33 -3.75 -13.48 -13.33
N ILE A 34 -3.21 -14.69 -13.14
CA ILE A 34 -2.03 -15.15 -13.90
C ILE A 34 -2.34 -15.26 -15.40
N THR A 35 -3.50 -15.82 -15.75
CA THR A 35 -3.88 -16.13 -17.13
C THR A 35 -4.28 -14.88 -17.91
N THR A 36 -5.12 -14.02 -17.34
CA THR A 36 -5.73 -12.91 -18.08
C THR A 36 -5.17 -11.54 -17.73
N GLY A 37 -4.41 -11.39 -16.63
CA GLY A 37 -3.91 -10.08 -16.16
C GLY A 37 -4.97 -9.18 -15.55
N GLY A 38 -6.23 -9.34 -15.98
CA GLY A 38 -7.43 -8.86 -15.31
C GLY A 38 -8.21 -10.01 -14.68
N GLY A 39 -8.76 -9.81 -13.48
CA GLY A 39 -9.55 -10.79 -12.74
C GLY A 39 -10.09 -10.15 -11.44
N PRO A 40 -10.82 -10.90 -10.61
CA PRO A 40 -11.21 -10.41 -9.28
C PRO A 40 -9.97 -9.93 -8.55
N ASP A 41 -9.95 -8.68 -8.13
CA ASP A 41 -8.78 -8.05 -7.50
C ASP A 41 -8.73 -8.43 -6.01
N PHE A 42 -8.42 -9.71 -5.75
CA PHE A 42 -8.34 -10.26 -4.42
C PHE A 42 -7.04 -9.86 -3.72
N SER A 43 -7.14 -9.64 -2.42
CA SER A 43 -6.02 -9.34 -1.55
C SER A 43 -5.30 -10.64 -1.13
N ILE A 44 -3.97 -10.60 -1.05
CA ILE A 44 -3.13 -11.77 -0.73
C ILE A 44 -2.34 -11.53 0.56
N GLY A 45 -2.28 -12.56 1.40
CA GLY A 45 -1.38 -12.61 2.55
C GLY A 45 -1.78 -11.72 3.72
N LEU A 46 -0.92 -11.68 4.73
CA LEU A 46 -1.12 -10.96 5.98
C LEU A 46 -1.44 -9.46 5.79
N PHE A 47 -0.79 -8.79 4.84
CA PHE A 47 -0.99 -7.36 4.57
C PHE A 47 -2.09 -7.09 3.54
N GLN A 48 -2.74 -8.13 3.03
CA GLN A 48 -3.89 -8.03 2.14
C GLN A 48 -3.63 -7.16 0.90
N MET A 49 -2.42 -7.25 0.34
CA MET A 49 -2.04 -6.50 -0.85
C MET A 49 -2.66 -7.11 -2.10
N LYS A 50 -3.21 -6.27 -2.96
CA LYS A 50 -3.77 -6.69 -4.25
C LYS A 50 -2.68 -6.83 -5.31
N PRO A 51 -2.72 -7.84 -6.20
CA PRO A 51 -1.75 -7.98 -7.28
C PRO A 51 -1.69 -6.77 -8.22
N SER A 52 -2.84 -6.13 -8.48
CA SER A 52 -2.93 -4.91 -9.31
C SER A 52 -2.16 -3.73 -8.67
N PHE A 53 -2.31 -3.56 -7.36
CA PHE A 53 -1.61 -2.56 -6.56
C PHE A 53 -0.10 -2.81 -6.60
N ILE A 54 0.34 -4.06 -6.41
CA ILE A 54 1.75 -4.41 -6.52
C ILE A 54 2.31 -4.18 -7.91
N GLU A 55 1.55 -4.50 -8.96
CA GLU A 55 1.98 -4.25 -10.32
C GLU A 55 2.18 -2.75 -10.60
N ALA A 56 1.24 -1.91 -10.15
CA ALA A 56 1.38 -0.46 -10.22
C ALA A 56 2.61 0.02 -9.43
N LEU A 57 2.82 -0.54 -8.24
CA LEU A 57 3.95 -0.25 -7.37
C LEU A 57 5.29 -0.60 -8.01
N GLU A 58 5.42 -1.80 -8.58
CA GLU A 58 6.63 -2.25 -9.29
C GLU A 58 6.92 -1.34 -10.49
N LYS A 59 5.89 -0.98 -11.28
CA LYS A 59 6.04 -0.05 -12.42
C LYS A 59 6.49 1.34 -11.99
N ALA A 60 5.92 1.87 -10.91
CA ALA A 60 6.32 3.16 -10.34
C ALA A 60 7.76 3.12 -9.82
N TRP A 61 8.12 2.04 -9.11
CA TRP A 61 9.47 1.84 -8.58
C TRP A 61 10.54 1.82 -9.66
N MET A 62 10.26 1.15 -10.77
CA MET A 62 11.19 1.08 -11.91
C MET A 62 11.34 2.42 -12.65
N ARG A 63 10.37 3.34 -12.51
CA ARG A 63 10.38 4.67 -13.15
C ARG A 63 10.92 5.79 -12.25
N SER A 64 10.93 5.60 -10.94
CA SER A 64 11.32 6.64 -9.97
C SER A 64 12.83 6.84 -9.84
N GLY A 65 13.65 5.94 -10.39
CA GLY A 65 15.10 5.92 -10.16
C GLY A 65 15.51 5.28 -8.83
N LEU A 66 14.56 4.96 -7.94
CA LEU A 66 14.83 4.28 -6.67
C LEU A 66 15.34 2.85 -6.86
N ALA A 67 14.91 2.17 -7.93
CA ALA A 67 15.38 0.82 -8.26
C ALA A 67 16.90 0.71 -8.32
N ARG A 68 17.57 1.71 -8.91
CA ARG A 68 19.04 1.77 -8.96
C ARG A 68 19.66 2.05 -7.60
N LYS A 69 19.06 2.95 -6.81
CA LYS A 69 19.57 3.35 -5.49
C LYS A 69 19.55 2.20 -4.48
N TYR A 70 18.52 1.35 -4.56
CA TYR A 70 18.27 0.27 -3.61
C TYR A 70 18.58 -1.12 -4.18
N GLU A 71 19.11 -1.18 -5.40
CA GLU A 71 19.45 -2.42 -6.09
C GLU A 71 18.31 -3.46 -6.12
N LEU A 72 17.08 -2.97 -6.31
CA LEU A 72 15.87 -3.78 -6.32
C LEU A 72 15.15 -3.59 -7.66
N TRP A 73 15.22 -4.60 -8.51
CA TRP A 73 14.62 -4.57 -9.84
C TRP A 73 13.44 -5.54 -9.96
N PHE A 74 12.41 -5.08 -10.66
CA PHE A 74 11.21 -5.84 -10.94
C PHE A 74 11.05 -6.07 -12.45
N ASP A 75 10.69 -7.29 -12.83
CA ASP A 75 10.17 -7.56 -14.16
C ASP A 75 8.74 -7.01 -14.24
N THR A 76 8.57 -5.95 -15.02
CA THR A 76 7.30 -5.24 -15.18
C THR A 76 6.60 -5.58 -16.50
N ALA A 77 7.10 -6.59 -17.22
CA ALA A 77 6.48 -7.06 -18.44
C ALA A 77 5.05 -7.58 -18.17
N ASP A 78 4.14 -7.31 -19.10
CA ASP A 78 2.75 -7.75 -18.99
C ASP A 78 2.57 -9.16 -19.55
N ASN A 79 3.11 -10.15 -18.83
CA ASN A 79 3.04 -11.56 -19.22
C ASN A 79 2.81 -12.49 -18.01
N ALA A 80 2.39 -13.73 -18.29
CA ALA A 80 2.06 -14.72 -17.26
C ALA A 80 3.23 -15.05 -16.33
N THR A 81 4.48 -14.98 -16.83
CA THR A 81 5.69 -15.25 -16.03
C THR A 81 5.90 -14.17 -14.98
N ALA A 82 5.89 -12.90 -15.38
CA ALA A 82 6.03 -11.76 -14.46
C ALA A 82 4.90 -11.76 -13.40
N ARG A 83 3.66 -12.02 -13.83
CA ARG A 83 2.51 -12.14 -12.92
C ARG A 83 2.67 -13.29 -11.93
N ARG A 84 3.17 -14.45 -12.35
CA ARG A 84 3.43 -15.59 -11.45
C ARG A 84 4.49 -15.25 -10.41
N ILE A 85 5.59 -14.61 -10.81
CA ILE A 85 6.66 -14.17 -9.89
C ILE A 85 6.08 -13.23 -8.82
N ARG A 86 5.26 -12.26 -9.22
CA ARG A 86 4.59 -11.32 -8.30
C ARG A 86 3.73 -12.04 -7.27
N ILE A 87 2.90 -12.99 -7.70
CA ILE A 87 2.08 -13.80 -6.78
C ILE A 87 2.96 -14.61 -5.83
N THR A 88 4.02 -15.26 -6.34
CA THR A 88 4.96 -16.02 -5.49
C THR A 88 5.64 -15.15 -4.43
N ARG A 89 5.93 -13.89 -4.75
CA ARG A 89 6.42 -12.91 -3.77
C ARG A 89 5.34 -12.57 -2.75
N LEU A 90 4.14 -12.19 -3.20
CA LEU A 90 3.03 -11.81 -2.31
C LEU A 90 2.63 -12.89 -1.30
N MET A 91 2.80 -14.18 -1.64
CA MET A 91 2.54 -15.28 -0.71
C MET A 91 3.55 -15.39 0.44
N LYS A 92 4.71 -14.71 0.34
CA LYS A 92 5.78 -14.76 1.36
C LYS A 92 5.72 -13.53 2.23
N GLU A 93 5.73 -13.71 3.55
CA GLU A 93 5.65 -12.60 4.51
C GLU A 93 6.83 -11.63 4.35
N GLU A 94 8.03 -12.14 4.10
CA GLU A 94 9.23 -11.32 3.91
C GLU A 94 9.07 -10.38 2.70
N TRP A 95 8.42 -10.87 1.64
CA TRP A 95 8.15 -10.07 0.45
C TRP A 95 7.01 -9.09 0.63
N GLN A 96 6.01 -9.41 1.46
CA GLN A 96 4.99 -8.42 1.85
C GLN A 96 5.63 -7.26 2.63
N VAL A 97 6.60 -7.54 3.51
CA VAL A 97 7.40 -6.51 4.19
C VAL A 97 8.25 -5.70 3.19
N ILE A 98 8.88 -6.35 2.21
CA ILE A 98 9.62 -5.65 1.15
C ILE A 98 8.68 -4.73 0.35
N TYR A 99 7.50 -5.20 -0.05
CA TYR A 99 6.53 -4.38 -0.80
C TYR A 99 6.00 -3.22 0.04
N LEU A 100 5.77 -3.41 1.34
CA LEU A 100 5.45 -2.30 2.24
C LEU A 100 6.56 -1.26 2.27
N GLY A 101 7.81 -1.69 2.36
CA GLY A 101 8.98 -0.81 2.28
C GLY A 101 9.05 -0.06 0.95
N VAL A 102 8.85 -0.75 -0.18
CA VAL A 102 8.82 -0.14 -1.53
C VAL A 102 7.70 0.89 -1.62
N PHE A 103 6.49 0.56 -1.15
CA PHE A 103 5.34 1.45 -1.09
C PHE A 103 5.65 2.72 -0.30
N LEU A 104 6.10 2.59 0.95
CA LEU A 104 6.36 3.76 1.78
C LEU A 104 7.53 4.58 1.22
N ARG A 105 8.56 3.96 0.64
CA ARG A 105 9.65 4.71 0.01
C ARG A 105 9.19 5.49 -1.20
N LEU A 106 8.34 4.91 -2.05
CA LEU A 106 7.74 5.62 -3.18
C LEU A 106 6.80 6.72 -2.71
N LEU A 107 5.99 6.44 -1.70
CA LEU A 107 5.08 7.41 -1.12
C LEU A 107 5.86 8.65 -0.66
N TYR A 108 6.84 8.48 0.22
CA TYR A 108 7.66 9.59 0.71
C TYR A 108 8.46 10.25 -0.40
N HIS A 109 8.91 9.51 -1.41
CA HIS A 109 9.60 10.08 -2.56
C HIS A 109 8.68 10.87 -3.49
N SER A 110 7.39 10.53 -3.52
CA SER A 110 6.39 11.18 -4.38
C SER A 110 5.90 12.53 -3.83
N TYR A 111 6.07 12.74 -2.52
CA TYR A 111 5.77 13.98 -1.82
C TYR A 111 7.06 14.75 -1.52
N GLY A 112 6.98 16.07 -1.52
CA GLY A 112 8.18 16.89 -1.54
C GLY A 112 8.66 17.04 -2.97
N SER A 113 8.48 18.22 -3.52
CA SER A 113 8.94 18.53 -4.86
C SER A 113 9.67 19.84 -4.92
N TYR A 114 10.61 19.86 -5.85
CA TYR A 114 11.26 21.06 -6.31
C TYR A 114 10.68 21.39 -7.68
N ASP A 115 10.46 22.66 -7.98
CA ASP A 115 10.14 23.05 -9.35
C ASP A 115 11.34 22.84 -10.30
N LYS A 116 11.17 23.20 -11.57
CA LYS A 116 12.24 23.08 -12.58
C LYS A 116 13.43 24.01 -12.29
N GLN A 117 13.25 24.96 -11.38
CA GLN A 117 14.23 25.94 -10.95
C GLN A 117 14.96 25.49 -9.68
N GLY A 118 14.56 24.37 -9.09
CA GLY A 118 15.15 23.84 -7.86
C GLY A 118 14.60 24.49 -6.60
N GLU A 119 13.50 25.24 -6.69
CA GLU A 119 12.81 25.84 -5.55
C GLU A 119 11.85 24.85 -4.92
N TRP A 120 11.79 24.86 -3.59
CA TRP A 120 10.93 23.95 -2.84
C TRP A 120 9.46 24.36 -2.99
N VAL A 121 8.64 23.52 -3.61
CA VAL A 121 7.25 23.86 -3.94
C VAL A 121 6.21 23.13 -3.09
N GLN A 122 6.58 22.07 -2.38
CA GLN A 122 5.65 21.30 -1.56
C GLN A 122 6.35 20.60 -0.40
N ALA A 123 5.70 20.58 0.77
CA ALA A 123 6.15 19.79 1.90
C ALA A 123 6.11 18.29 1.63
N GLY A 124 7.22 17.63 1.98
CA GLY A 124 7.33 16.17 1.96
C GLY A 124 6.62 15.56 3.15
N LEU A 125 6.21 14.30 3.01
CA LEU A 125 5.52 13.57 4.07
C LEU A 125 6.40 13.48 5.33
N GLU A 126 7.71 13.39 5.15
CA GLU A 126 8.72 13.34 6.22
C GLU A 126 8.79 14.60 7.09
N THR A 127 8.26 15.74 6.64
CA THR A 127 8.29 16.99 7.40
C THR A 127 7.09 17.15 8.33
N LEU A 128 6.08 16.28 8.19
CA LEU A 128 4.87 16.32 9.01
C LEU A 128 5.07 15.63 10.36
N PRO A 129 4.24 15.92 11.37
CA PRO A 129 4.21 15.15 12.62
C PRO A 129 3.97 13.64 12.36
N PRO A 130 4.57 12.72 13.13
CA PRO A 130 4.42 11.28 12.91
C PRO A 130 2.96 10.80 12.82
N GLU A 131 2.08 11.38 13.64
CA GLU A 131 0.66 11.04 13.67
C GLU A 131 -0.03 11.40 12.34
N GLU A 132 0.36 12.50 11.70
CA GLU A 132 -0.13 12.88 10.37
C GLU A 132 0.46 12.00 9.27
N GLN A 133 1.75 11.62 9.39
CA GLN A 133 2.38 10.67 8.49
C GLN A 133 1.65 9.31 8.49
N VAL A 134 1.27 8.81 9.66
CA VAL A 134 0.50 7.56 9.80
C VAL A 134 -0.84 7.68 9.09
N ARG A 135 -1.62 8.73 9.37
CA ARG A 135 -2.94 8.92 8.75
C ARG A 135 -2.87 8.93 7.23
N LEU A 136 -1.93 9.70 6.67
CA LEU A 136 -1.78 9.84 5.22
C LEU A 136 -1.24 8.57 4.57
N ALA A 137 -0.22 7.94 5.15
CA ALA A 137 0.33 6.69 4.62
C ALA A 137 -0.70 5.56 4.66
N ALA A 138 -1.47 5.45 5.75
CA ALA A 138 -2.54 4.47 5.90
C ALA A 138 -3.70 4.72 4.90
N THR A 139 -4.05 6.00 4.68
CA THR A 139 -5.04 6.38 3.67
C THR A 139 -4.58 6.00 2.26
N ALA A 140 -3.33 6.32 1.90
CA ALA A 140 -2.77 5.98 0.60
C ALA A 140 -2.72 4.45 0.40
N TYR A 141 -2.36 3.70 1.44
CA TYR A 141 -2.31 2.24 1.40
C TYR A 141 -3.69 1.63 1.16
N ASN A 142 -4.69 2.00 1.97
CA ASN A 142 -6.08 1.51 1.84
C ASN A 142 -6.69 1.82 0.47
N ARG A 143 -6.33 2.97 -0.13
CA ARG A 143 -6.80 3.36 -1.47
C ARG A 143 -5.98 2.76 -2.62
N GLY A 144 -4.85 2.10 -2.33
CA GLY A 144 -3.93 1.61 -3.35
C GLY A 144 -3.29 2.73 -4.17
N CYS A 145 -3.08 3.91 -3.58
CA CYS A 145 -2.50 5.04 -4.26
C CYS A 145 -1.00 4.84 -4.49
N VAL A 146 -0.58 4.86 -5.77
CA VAL A 146 0.82 4.76 -6.17
C VAL A 146 1.15 5.89 -7.12
N TRP A 147 2.15 6.69 -6.77
CA TRP A 147 2.63 7.79 -7.62
C TRP A 147 3.94 7.42 -8.30
N PRO A 148 4.11 7.77 -9.59
CA PRO A 148 5.24 7.28 -10.39
C PRO A 148 6.56 8.04 -10.17
N ALA A 149 6.51 9.25 -9.60
CA ALA A 149 7.68 10.12 -9.45
C ALA A 149 7.47 11.20 -8.37
N ALA A 150 8.57 11.86 -7.99
CA ALA A 150 8.55 13.03 -7.11
C ALA A 150 7.67 14.15 -7.66
N GLY A 151 6.88 14.79 -6.79
CA GLY A 151 5.99 15.90 -7.11
C GLY A 151 4.67 15.52 -7.78
N TYR A 152 4.39 14.24 -7.95
CA TYR A 152 3.08 13.78 -8.40
C TYR A 152 2.08 13.60 -7.23
N GLY A 153 2.59 13.51 -6.00
CA GLY A 153 1.77 13.39 -4.81
C GLY A 153 1.02 14.69 -4.49
N ASP A 154 -0.25 14.57 -4.13
CA ASP A 154 -1.08 15.69 -3.65
C ASP A 154 -1.56 15.39 -2.22
N LEU A 155 -0.93 16.03 -1.23
CA LEU A 155 -1.22 15.79 0.19
C LEU A 155 -2.62 16.29 0.55
N ASP A 156 -3.06 17.41 -0.04
CA ASP A 156 -4.36 17.99 0.28
C ASP A 156 -5.47 17.09 -0.25
N ARG A 157 -5.31 16.58 -1.47
CA ARG A 157 -6.22 15.56 -1.99
C ARG A 157 -6.24 14.29 -1.15
N LEU A 158 -5.09 13.87 -0.60
CA LEU A 158 -5.05 12.70 0.28
C LEU A 158 -5.76 12.96 1.61
N ARG A 159 -5.63 14.18 2.17
CA ARG A 159 -6.31 14.61 3.40
C ARG A 159 -7.83 14.57 3.28
N GLU A 160 -8.39 14.88 2.10
CA GLU A 160 -9.83 14.80 1.84
C GLU A 160 -10.40 13.40 2.13
N HIS A 161 -9.58 12.35 1.97
CA HIS A 161 -10.00 10.96 2.14
C HIS A 161 -9.68 10.37 3.52
N VAL A 162 -8.97 11.08 4.40
CA VAL A 162 -8.51 10.55 5.69
C VAL A 162 -9.66 10.11 6.58
N ALA A 163 -10.78 10.85 6.58
CA ALA A 163 -11.92 10.56 7.46
C ALA A 163 -12.92 9.52 6.88
N GLU A 164 -12.67 9.01 5.67
CA GLU A 164 -13.62 8.10 5.00
C GLU A 164 -13.73 6.75 5.70
N LYS A 165 -14.98 6.27 5.84
CA LYS A 165 -15.29 4.98 6.47
C LYS A 165 -15.65 3.95 5.41
N HIS A 166 -14.64 3.33 4.83
CA HIS A 166 -14.80 2.24 3.84
C HIS A 166 -14.31 0.88 4.34
N PHE A 167 -13.43 0.85 5.35
CA PHE A 167 -12.83 -0.38 5.84
C PHE A 167 -13.81 -1.18 6.70
N HIS A 168 -13.77 -2.52 6.62
CA HIS A 168 -14.63 -3.40 7.40
C HIS A 168 -13.97 -4.75 7.69
N TYR A 169 -14.40 -5.40 8.77
CA TYR A 169 -13.92 -6.75 9.15
C TYR A 169 -14.77 -7.89 8.58
N ALA A 170 -15.86 -7.58 7.87
CA ALA A 170 -16.71 -8.61 7.26
C ALA A 170 -16.01 -9.31 6.07
N LEU A 171 -16.26 -10.62 5.92
CA LEU A 171 -15.83 -11.39 4.74
C LEU A 171 -16.58 -10.91 3.49
N ILE A 172 -17.90 -10.81 3.58
CA ILE A 172 -18.79 -10.27 2.55
C ILE A 172 -19.57 -9.10 3.18
N PRO A 173 -19.30 -7.84 2.78
CA PRO A 173 -20.00 -6.69 3.33
C PRO A 173 -21.45 -6.62 2.84
N SER A 174 -22.33 -6.11 3.69
CA SER A 174 -23.74 -5.82 3.40
C SER A 174 -24.07 -4.35 3.74
N ALA A 175 -25.32 -3.95 3.56
CA ALA A 175 -25.80 -2.63 3.97
C ALA A 175 -25.67 -2.41 5.50
N ALA A 176 -25.76 -3.47 6.30
CA ALA A 176 -25.64 -3.42 7.76
C ALA A 176 -24.19 -3.53 8.25
N THR A 177 -23.21 -3.72 7.36
CA THR A 177 -21.80 -3.86 7.77
C THR A 177 -21.27 -2.55 8.33
N GLU A 178 -20.80 -2.62 9.57
CA GLU A 178 -20.08 -1.53 10.22
C GLU A 178 -18.79 -1.22 9.45
N ARG A 179 -18.54 0.07 9.25
CA ARG A 179 -17.37 0.57 8.54
C ARG A 179 -16.57 1.51 9.42
N TYR A 180 -15.25 1.38 9.33
CA TYR A 180 -14.29 2.10 10.13
C TYR A 180 -13.44 3.00 9.24
N CYS A 181 -12.90 4.05 9.85
CA CYS A 181 -11.87 4.86 9.24
C CYS A 181 -10.54 4.11 9.34
N TYR A 182 -9.96 3.74 8.20
CA TYR A 182 -8.70 2.98 8.17
C TYR A 182 -7.56 3.76 8.82
N ALA A 183 -7.46 5.06 8.54
CA ALA A 183 -6.40 5.92 9.05
C ALA A 183 -6.44 6.08 10.57
N GLU A 184 -7.64 6.19 11.17
CA GLU A 184 -7.79 6.30 12.62
C GLU A 184 -7.51 4.96 13.33
N LEU A 185 -7.84 3.82 12.70
CA LEU A 185 -7.43 2.51 13.22
C LEU A 185 -5.90 2.36 13.23
N ALA A 186 -5.24 2.76 12.15
CA ALA A 186 -3.78 2.75 12.05
C ALA A 186 -3.14 3.67 13.10
N LEU A 187 -3.67 4.88 13.28
CA LEU A 187 -3.16 5.82 14.27
C LEU A 187 -3.32 5.30 15.71
N ALA A 188 -4.50 4.77 16.05
CA ALA A 188 -4.73 4.20 17.37
C ALA A 188 -3.75 3.06 17.69
N HIS A 189 -3.40 2.23 16.69
CA HIS A 189 -2.35 1.23 16.86
C HIS A 189 -0.98 1.86 17.06
N TYR A 190 -0.60 2.84 16.24
CA TYR A 190 0.68 3.55 16.37
C TYR A 190 0.88 4.15 17.77
N GLU A 191 -0.16 4.78 18.32
CA GLU A 191 -0.14 5.36 19.67
C GLU A 191 -0.01 4.29 20.77
N SER A 192 -0.49 3.07 20.53
CA SER A 192 -0.42 1.97 21.49
C SER A 192 0.94 1.27 21.55
N ILE A 193 1.75 1.37 20.49
CA ILE A 193 3.07 0.75 20.38
C ILE A 193 4.23 1.75 20.60
N LYS A 194 3.90 3.01 20.84
CA LYS A 194 4.84 4.10 21.16
C LYS A 194 5.17 4.11 22.65
#